data_AF-A0A252ACT5-F1
#
_entry.id   AF-A0A252ACT5-F1
#
_cell.length_a   1.000
_cell.length_b   1.000
_cell.length_c   1.000
_cell.angle_alpha   90.00
_cell.angle_beta   90.00
_cell.angle_gamma   90.00
#
_symmetry.space_group_name_H-M   'P 1'
#
loop_
_entity.id
_entity.type
_entity.pdbx_description
1 polymer ?
#
loop_
_entity_poly.entity_id
_entity_poly.type
_entity_poly.pdbx_seq_one_letter_code
_entity_poly.pdbx_strand_id
1 'polypeptide(L)' 'HLARTGLLDNVRFRPLTLPDIFIDHNSQDAQYEQAGLTAPHITKTALSALGVSLTEQTA' A
#
# COMPACT_ATOMS: atom_id res chain seq x y z
N HIS A 1 -1.50 3.74 -13.93
CA HIS A 1 -1.24 5.13 -13.52
C HIS A 1 -2.45 5.76 -12.82
N LEU A 2 -3.57 6.03 -13.51
CA LEU A 2 -4.77 6.72 -12.98
C LEU A 2 -5.28 6.17 -11.63
N ALA A 3 -5.41 4.84 -11.52
CA ALA A 3 -5.82 4.16 -10.30
C ALA A 3 -4.88 4.38 -9.11
N ARG A 4 -3.57 4.56 -9.34
CA ARG A 4 -2.60 4.75 -8.26
C ARG A 4 -2.52 6.22 -7.82
N THR A 5 -2.76 7.15 -8.73
CA THR A 5 -2.61 8.59 -8.51
C THR A 5 -3.90 9.29 -8.07
N GLY A 6 -5.01 8.56 -7.92
CA GLY A 6 -6.27 9.14 -7.46
C GLY A 6 -7.01 9.98 -8.50
N LEU A 7 -6.74 9.72 -9.78
CA LEU A 7 -7.40 10.40 -10.91
C LEU A 7 -8.68 9.69 -11.36
N LEU A 8 -9.23 8.79 -10.54
CA LEU A 8 -10.52 8.17 -10.78
C LEU A 8 -11.62 9.02 -10.13
N ASP A 9 -12.73 9.23 -10.83
CA ASP A 9 -13.77 10.21 -10.51
C ASP A 9 -14.23 10.19 -9.04
N ASN A 10 -15.18 9.31 -8.71
CA ASN A 10 -15.88 9.30 -7.43
C ASN A 10 -15.40 8.20 -6.48
N VAL A 11 -14.27 7.55 -6.79
CA VAL A 11 -13.78 6.39 -6.05
C VAL A 11 -12.33 6.55 -5.60
N ARG A 12 -12.09 6.24 -4.33
CA ARG A 12 -10.75 6.15 -3.73
C ARG A 12 -10.21 4.73 -3.88
N PHE A 13 -9.86 4.36 -5.11
CA PHE A 13 -9.26 3.05 -5.41
C PHE A 13 -7.74 3.17 -5.42
N ARG A 14 -7.01 2.28 -4.72
CA ARG A 14 -5.53 2.19 -4.73
C ARG A 14 -5.11 0.72 -4.84
N PRO A 15 -4.72 0.24 -6.03
CA PRO A 15 -4.34 -1.15 -6.20
C PRO A 15 -2.97 -1.42 -5.55
N LEU A 16 -2.92 -2.49 -4.75
CA LEU A 16 -1.71 -3.08 -4.19
C LEU A 16 -1.47 -4.39 -4.94
N THR A 17 -0.37 -4.45 -5.67
CA THR A 17 0.03 -5.60 -6.49
C THR A 17 1.50 -5.88 -6.25
N LEU A 18 1.95 -7.07 -6.64
CA LEU A 18 3.38 -7.34 -6.66
C LEU A 18 4.10 -6.27 -7.50
N PRO A 19 5.17 -5.69 -6.95
CA PRO A 19 5.95 -4.70 -7.66
C PRO A 19 6.76 -5.35 -8.80
N ASP A 20 7.02 -4.57 -9.84
CA ASP A 20 7.86 -4.98 -10.97
C ASP A 20 9.35 -4.86 -10.61
N ILE A 21 9.77 -5.66 -9.63
CA ILE A 21 11.15 -5.78 -9.15
C ILE A 21 11.44 -7.26 -8.83
N PHE A 22 12.72 -7.62 -8.83
CA PHE A 22 13.12 -8.91 -8.26
C PHE A 22 12.92 -8.90 -6.74
N ILE A 23 12.32 -9.98 -6.23
CA ILE A 23 12.18 -10.25 -4.80
C ILE A 23 13.05 -11.46 -4.50
N ASP A 24 13.92 -11.33 -3.49
CA ASP A 24 14.85 -12.38 -3.12
C ASP A 24 14.09 -13.58 -2.54
N HIS A 25 14.64 -14.78 -2.76
CA HIS A 25 14.08 -15.98 -2.16
C HIS A 25 14.23 -15.92 -0.64
N ASN A 26 13.12 -15.99 0.09
CA ASN A 26 13.09 -15.88 1.54
C ASN A 26 11.82 -16.52 2.10
N SER A 27 11.59 -16.43 3.41
CA SER A 27 10.29 -16.75 4.00
C SER A 27 9.19 -15.89 3.39
N GLN A 28 7.98 -16.46 3.34
CA GLN A 28 6.81 -15.79 2.77
C GLN A 28 6.56 -14.40 3.39
N ASP A 29 6.67 -14.30 4.72
CA ASP A 29 6.48 -13.03 5.43
C ASP A 29 7.50 -11.96 5.00
N ALA A 30 8.77 -12.34 4.88
CA ALA A 30 9.83 -11.44 4.45
C ALA A 30 9.62 -10.97 2.99
N GLN A 31 9.16 -11.87 2.11
CA GLN A 31 8.85 -11.52 0.72
C GLN A 31 7.67 -10.56 0.62
N TYR A 32 6.61 -10.76 1.41
CA TYR A 32 5.46 -9.85 1.43
C TYR A 32 5.80 -8.48 2.03
N GLU A 33 6.68 -8.45 3.03
CA GLU A 33 7.19 -7.21 3.60
C GLU A 33 7.99 -6.43 2.56
N GLN A 34 8.91 -7.10 1.84
CA GLN A 34 9.65 -6.50 0.72
C GLN A 34 8.73 -6.03 -0.42
N ALA A 35 7.67 -6.78 -0.70
CA ALA A 35 6.67 -6.41 -1.72
C ALA A 35 5.78 -5.23 -1.29
N GLY A 36 5.76 -4.86 0.00
CA GLY A 36 4.87 -3.84 0.54
C GLY A 36 3.40 -4.28 0.59
N LEU A 37 3.14 -5.57 0.83
CA LEU A 37 1.80 -6.17 0.76
C LEU A 37 1.30 -6.71 2.12
N THR A 38 1.94 -6.32 3.23
CA THR A 38 1.51 -6.69 4.58
C THR A 38 0.40 -5.78 5.12
N ALA A 39 -0.24 -6.18 6.22
CA ALA A 39 -1.34 -5.41 6.82
C ALA A 39 -0.99 -3.93 7.13
N PRO A 40 0.19 -3.59 7.70
CA PRO A 40 0.60 -2.20 7.89
C PRO A 40 0.72 -1.40 6.58
N HIS A 41 1.15 -2.04 5.50
CA HIS A 41 1.23 -1.40 4.19
C HIS A 41 -0.16 -1.12 3.60
N ILE A 42 -1.10 -2.05 3.76
CA ILE A 42 -2.50 -1.89 3.35
C ILE A 42 -3.14 -0.73 4.12
N THR A 43 -3.00 -0.69 5.45
CA THR A 43 -3.59 0.38 6.28
C THR A 43 -3.00 1.74 5.94
N LYS A 44 -1.67 1.84 5.78
CA LYS A 44 -1.00 3.05 5.31
C LYS A 44 -1.54 3.52 3.96
N THR A 45 -1.72 2.60 3.02
CA THR A 45 -2.24 2.92 1.68
C THR A 45 -3.69 3.41 1.75
N ALA A 46 -4.53 2.76 2.56
CA ALA A 46 -5.92 3.16 2.76
C ALA A 46 -6.04 4.55 3.40
N LEU A 47 -5.31 4.81 4.48
CA LEU A 47 -5.30 6.10 5.18
C LEU A 47 -4.77 7.21 4.28
N SER A 48 -3.70 6.95 3.52
CA SER A 48 -3.20 7.88 2.52
C SER A 48 -4.23 8.16 1.41
N ALA A 49 -4.99 7.15 0.95
CA ALA A 49 -6.05 7.33 -0.03
C ALA A 49 -7.21 8.21 0.47
N LEU A 50 -7.47 8.18 1.78
CA LEU A 50 -8.47 9.00 2.47
C LEU A 50 -7.96 10.40 2.85
N GLY A 51 -6.66 10.66 2.71
CA GLY A 51 -6.05 11.93 3.10
C GLY A 51 -5.86 12.09 4.61
N VAL A 52 -5.87 10.99 5.37
CA VAL A 52 -5.61 10.99 6.82
C VAL A 52 -4.11 10.95 7.05
N SER A 53 -3.57 11.99 7.68
CA SER A 53 -2.17 12.03 8.12
C SER A 53 -1.96 10.99 9.22
N LEU A 54 -0.97 10.10 9.05
CA LEU A 54 -0.62 9.05 10.02
C LEU A 54 -0.05 9.56 11.36
N THR A 55 -0.13 10.88 11.61
CA THR A 55 0.42 11.56 12.78
C THR A 55 -0.44 11.40 14.04
N GLU A 56 -1.65 10.82 13.94
CA GLU A 56 -2.64 10.81 15.02
C GLU A 56 -2.95 9.41 15.61
N GLN A 57 -2.03 8.45 15.49
CA GLN A 57 -2.25 7.09 16.02
C GLN A 57 -1.09 6.62 16.91
N THR A 58 -0.69 7.48 17.83
CA THR A 58 0.06 7.10 19.04
C THR A 58 -0.61 7.80 20.22
N ALA A 59 -1.64 7.16 20.77
CA ALA A 59 -2.20 7.41 22.09
C ALA A 59 -2.62 6.07 22.69
#